data_AF-A0A356TA97-F1
#
_entry.id   AF-A0A356TA97-F1
#
_cell.length_a   1.000
_cell.length_b   1.000
_cell.length_c   1.000
_cell.angle_alpha   90.00
_cell.angle_beta   90.00
_cell.angle_gamma   90.00
#
_symmetry.space_group_name_H-M   'P 1'
#
loop_
_entity.id
_entity.type
_entity.pdbx_description
1 polymer ?
#
loop_
_entity_poly.entity_id
_entity_poly.type
_entity_poly.pdbx_seq_one_letter_code
_entity_poly.pdbx_strand_id
1 'polypeptide(L)' 'MTFDDLGLSPPLLRALKKTGYEEPTPIQREAIPPALAGRDVLGCAQTGTGKTAAFGLP' A
#
# COMPACT_ATOMS: atom_id res chain seq x y z
N MET A 1 7.60 8.79 4.89
CA MET A 1 6.80 7.64 5.37
C MET A 1 7.05 6.52 4.39
N THR A 2 7.55 5.38 4.86
CA THR A 2 7.92 4.23 4.03
C THR A 2 6.84 3.15 4.10
N PHE A 3 6.99 2.07 3.32
CA PHE A 3 6.11 0.90 3.44
C PHE A 3 6.20 0.21 4.81
N ASP A 4 7.35 0.30 5.48
CA ASP A 4 7.54 -0.26 6.83
C ASP A 4 6.59 0.42 7.86
N ASP A 5 6.16 1.67 7.61
CA ASP A 5 5.24 2.42 8.47
C ASP A 5 3.75 2.02 8.29
N LEU A 6 3.42 1.20 7.29
CA LEU A 6 2.03 0.89 6.91
C LEU A 6 1.44 -0.34 7.59
N GLY A 7 2.22 -1.08 8.39
CA GLY A 7 1.75 -2.27 9.10
C GLY A 7 1.67 -3.55 8.26
N LEU A 8 2.38 -3.58 7.12
CA LEU A 8 2.44 -4.75 6.23
C LEU A 8 3.31 -5.87 6.82
N SER A 9 3.02 -7.11 6.44
CA SER A 9 3.76 -8.27 6.94
C SER A 9 5.23 -8.27 6.49
N PRO A 10 6.17 -8.82 7.29
CA PRO A 10 7.59 -8.87 6.91
C PRO A 10 7.90 -9.53 5.56
N PRO A 11 7.21 -10.61 5.13
CA PRO A 11 7.39 -11.17 3.79
C PRO A 11 7.04 -10.18 2.67
N LEU A 12 5.97 -9.41 2.84
CA LEU A 12 5.53 -8.44 1.85
C LEU A 12 6.50 -7.25 1.75
N LEU A 13 6.97 -6.74 2.89
CA LEU A 13 8.01 -5.69 2.94
C LEU A 13 9.29 -6.12 2.22
N ARG A 14 9.72 -7.38 2.38
CA ARG A 14 10.87 -7.93 1.63
C ARG A 14 10.60 -8.00 0.14
N ALA A 15 9.39 -8.41 -0.27
CA ALA A 15 9.02 -8.47 -1.67
C ALA A 15 9.02 -7.07 -2.31
N LEU A 16 8.44 -6.07 -1.63
CA LEU A 16 8.41 -4.67 -2.05
C LEU A 16 9.82 -4.10 -2.24
N LYS A 17 10.73 -4.33 -1.28
CA LYS A 17 12.13 -3.92 -1.39
C LYS A 17 12.83 -4.57 -2.59
N LYS A 18 12.57 -5.85 -2.86
CA LYS A 18 13.14 -6.58 -4.00
C LYS A 18 12.61 -6.08 -5.35
N THR A 19 11.36 -5.63 -5.41
CA THR A 19 10.73 -5.13 -6.64
C THR A 19 10.97 -3.63 -6.87
N GLY A 20 11.70 -2.95 -5.98
CA GLY A 20 12.05 -1.54 -6.13
C GLY A 20 10.96 -0.58 -5.68
N TYR A 21 10.05 -1.01 -4.81
CA TYR A 21 9.10 -0.11 -4.15
C TYR A 21 9.81 0.61 -3.01
N GLU A 22 10.06 1.91 -3.19
CA GLU A 22 10.76 2.74 -2.21
C GLU A 22 9.77 3.44 -1.27
N GLU A 23 8.90 4.28 -1.84
CA GLU A 23 7.90 5.03 -1.08
C GLU A 23 6.48 4.73 -1.57
N PRO A 24 5.51 4.59 -0.64
CA PRO A 24 4.12 4.43 -1.03
C PRO A 24 3.58 5.70 -1.68
N THR A 25 2.78 5.55 -2.73
CA THR A 25 2.04 6.66 -3.35
C THR A 25 0.95 7.17 -2.40
N PRO A 26 0.39 8.39 -2.60
CA PRO A 26 -0.64 8.93 -1.72
C PRO A 26 -1.82 7.98 -1.52
N ILE A 27 -2.34 7.38 -2.61
CA ILE A 27 -3.44 6.42 -2.53
C ILE A 27 -3.08 5.15 -1.74
N GLN A 28 -1.83 4.68 -1.81
CA GLN A 28 -1.37 3.53 -1.04
C GLN A 28 -1.25 3.86 0.45
N ARG A 29 -0.70 5.03 0.79
CA ARG A 29 -0.59 5.51 2.19
C ARG A 29 -1.95 5.64 2.86
N GLU A 30 -2.95 6.10 2.12
CA GLU A 30 -4.29 6.35 2.65
C GLU A 30 -5.16 5.08 2.68
N ALA A 31 -5.02 4.19 1.70
CA ALA A 31 -5.86 3.00 1.58
C ALA A 31 -5.37 1.80 2.40
N ILE A 32 -4.04 1.60 2.52
CA ILE A 32 -3.49 0.38 3.12
C ILE A 32 -3.81 0.27 4.63
N PRO A 33 -3.57 1.29 5.49
CA PRO A 33 -3.85 1.16 6.91
C PRO A 33 -5.33 0.87 7.27
N PRO A 34 -6.35 1.55 6.71
CA PRO A 34 -7.74 1.20 7.00
C PRO A 34 -8.15 -0.16 6.42
N ALA A 35 -7.60 -0.57 5.27
CA ALA A 35 -7.87 -1.90 4.70
C ALA A 35 -7.32 -3.02 5.60
N LEU A 36 -6.09 -2.88 6.12
CA LEU A 36 -5.50 -3.80 7.09
C LEU A 36 -6.30 -3.87 8.41
N ALA A 37 -6.98 -2.77 8.77
CA ALA A 37 -7.89 -2.73 9.91
C ALA A 37 -9.25 -3.38 9.64
N GLY A 38 -9.45 -4.01 8.47
CA GLY A 38 -10.69 -4.69 8.09
C GLY A 38 -11.85 -3.74 7.79
N ARG A 39 -11.57 -2.47 7.47
CA ARG A 39 -12.60 -1.47 7.12
C ARG A 39 -12.84 -1.47 5.62
N ASP A 40 -14.07 -1.16 5.22
CA ASP A 40 -14.37 -0.87 3.83
C ASP A 40 -13.62 0.40 3.37
N VAL A 41 -12.99 0.33 2.20
CA VAL A 41 -12.21 1.43 1.62
C VAL A 41 -12.71 1.73 0.21
N LEU A 42 -13.08 2.99 -0.03
CA LEU A 42 -13.31 3.52 -1.36
C LEU A 42 -12.18 4.48 -1.71
N GLY A 43 -11.37 4.12 -2.71
CA GLY A 43 -10.24 4.95 -3.14
C GLY A 43 -10.43 5.49 -4.57
N CYS A 44 -10.27 6.80 -4.72
CA CYS A 44 -10.32 7.50 -6.00
C CYS A 44 -8.97 8.13 -6.31
N ALA A 45 -8.33 7.70 -7.40
CA ALA A 45 -7.08 8.28 -7.88
C ALA A 45 -6.95 8.12 -9.40
N GLN A 46 -6.10 8.93 -10.06
CA GLN A 46 -5.87 8.84 -11.50
C GLN A 46 -5.25 7.47 -11.90
N THR A 47 -5.41 7.03 -13.14
CA THR A 47 -4.72 5.84 -13.67
C THR A 47 -3.20 6.00 -13.57
N GLY A 48 -2.48 4.91 -13.26
CA GLY A 48 -1.02 4.93 -13.10
C GLY A 48 -0.50 5.37 -11.72
N THR A 49 -1.38 5.66 -10.75
CA THR A 49 -0.99 6.13 -9.40
C THR A 49 -0.78 5.01 -8.37
N GLY A 50 -0.75 3.75 -8.81
CA GLY A 50 -0.47 2.61 -7.95
C GLY A 50 -1.69 2.03 -7.20
N LYS A 51 -2.92 2.30 -7.66
CA LYS A 51 -4.16 1.74 -7.09
C LYS A 51 -4.15 0.22 -6.96
N THR A 52 -3.61 -0.49 -7.96
CA THR A 52 -3.52 -1.97 -7.92
C THR A 52 -2.80 -2.48 -6.68
N ALA A 53 -1.66 -1.87 -6.33
CA ALA A 53 -0.94 -2.22 -5.11
C ALA A 53 -1.65 -1.71 -3.85
N ALA A 54 -2.33 -0.56 -3.92
CA ALA A 54 -3.09 -0.01 -2.77
C ALA A 54 -4.17 -0.98 -2.26
N PHE A 55 -4.81 -1.74 -3.16
CA PHE A 55 -5.86 -2.71 -2.81
C PHE A 55 -5.40 -4.18 -2.82
N GLY A 56 -4.21 -4.47 -3.34
CA GLY A 56 -3.68 -5.85 -3.44
C GLY A 56 -2.63 -6.21 -2.38
N LEU A 57 -2.11 -5.23 -1.65
CA LEU A 57 -1.13 -5.44 -0.57
C LEU A 57 -1.73 -5.74 0.80
N PRO A 58 -2.86 -5.10 1.22
CA PRO A 58 -3.57 -5.49 2.44
C PRO A 58 -4.10 -6.93 2.37
#